data_AF-A0A4R6YM86-F1
#
_entry.id   AF-A0A4R6YM86-F1
#
_cell.length_a   1.000
_cell.length_b   1.000
_cell.length_c   1.000
_cell.angle_alpha   90.00
_cell.angle_beta   90.00
_cell.angle_gamma   90.00
#
_symmetry.space_group_name_H-M   'P 1'
#
loop_
_entity.id
_entity.type
_entity.pdbx_description
1 polymer ?
#
loop_
_entity_poly.entity_id
_entity_poly.type
_entity_poly.pdbx_seq_one_letter_code
_entity_poly.pdbx_strand_id
1 'polypeptide(L)'
;MLTIASLLCARLSGGIAGIMTIGHCAAVAIPETSAQTPDASAYPTADATLGEVLFPNESSMAEQISLAIEDTIRRDYAPGSARRDAHPKAHGCVKAEFAVAASLPKSLVHGVFIPGTTYSAWIRFSNGNKDATRADIKGDARGMAIKLLDVPGKKLLDAVDQATTQDFILISHPVFFANDPNRYLSLIRDGSSGGVFATLRIPFDLGFRGLMIARKTASKTISNPLQTRYWSTVPYQLGVGDDRQAVKYSVRSCAATLDPIPKKPGNDYLRGALRASLETGDACMEFLVQPRTSPRMGVEDVMTEWDESDAPSYPVASIRIPRQTFDTPEQNAFCEALSFNPWHALPAHKPLGVMNRLRKVIYERISQVRHAMNAVGMRSAIPLESATALSTASPPQAIAVPPRHGRIRSP
;
A
#
# COMPACT_ATOMS: atom_id res chain seq x y z
N MET A 1 -37.51 41.03 0.39
CA MET A 1 -38.28 39.91 1.00
C MET A 1 -37.45 38.66 0.87
N LEU A 2 -37.22 37.82 1.89
CA LEU A 2 -37.37 37.94 3.35
C LEU A 2 -36.47 36.80 3.91
N THR A 3 -35.41 37.07 4.69
CA THR A 3 -35.34 36.88 6.16
C THR A 3 -35.79 35.46 6.61
N ILE A 4 -34.97 34.62 7.26
CA ILE A 4 -34.67 34.49 8.72
C ILE A 4 -33.68 33.29 8.83
N ALA A 5 -32.50 33.27 9.47
CA ALA A 5 -31.95 33.76 10.76
C ALA A 5 -32.22 32.85 11.98
N SER A 6 -31.17 32.56 12.79
CA SER A 6 -31.12 31.92 14.16
C SER A 6 -30.20 30.68 14.20
N LEU A 7 -29.45 30.31 15.25
CA LEU A 7 -28.94 30.91 16.53
C LEU A 7 -27.85 29.90 17.04
N LEU A 8 -26.95 30.08 18.03
CA LEU A 8 -26.50 31.16 18.91
C LEU A 8 -25.08 30.79 19.43
N CYS A 9 -24.21 31.73 19.79
CA CYS A 9 -23.30 31.53 20.93
C CYS A 9 -23.03 32.87 21.65
N ALA A 10 -23.16 32.87 22.98
CA ALA A 10 -22.86 33.99 23.87
C ALA A 10 -21.59 33.65 24.70
N ARG A 11 -20.87 34.54 25.40
CA ARG A 11 -21.32 35.51 26.42
C ARG A 11 -20.17 36.46 26.83
N LEU A 12 -20.55 37.68 27.27
CA LEU A 12 -19.99 38.49 28.39
C LEU A 12 -18.51 38.93 28.42
N SER A 13 -18.28 40.23 28.21
CA SER A 13 -17.73 41.24 29.16
C SER A 13 -17.53 42.56 28.38
N GLY A 14 -17.59 43.79 28.93
CA GLY A 14 -17.84 44.25 30.30
C GLY A 14 -17.35 45.69 30.50
N GLY A 15 -18.18 46.71 30.24
CA GLY A 15 -18.03 48.08 30.77
C GLY A 15 -17.20 49.12 29.98
N ILE A 16 -17.55 50.39 30.25
CA ILE A 16 -16.84 51.67 29.96
C ILE A 16 -17.02 52.26 28.54
N ALA A 17 -17.36 53.55 28.51
CA ALA A 17 -17.63 54.33 27.31
C ALA A 17 -16.34 54.88 26.68
N GLY A 18 -16.28 54.87 25.35
CA GLY A 18 -15.15 55.42 24.59
C GLY A 18 -15.52 55.68 23.12
N ILE A 19 -15.56 56.97 22.76
CA ILE A 19 -15.53 57.61 21.44
C ILE A 19 -15.42 56.65 20.23
N MET A 20 -16.44 56.63 19.37
CA MET A 20 -16.36 55.99 18.04
C MET A 20 -15.33 56.69 17.15
N THR A 21 -14.30 55.95 16.72
CA THR A 21 -13.53 56.24 15.52
C THR A 21 -13.80 55.15 14.48
N ILE A 22 -14.27 55.54 13.30
CA ILE A 22 -14.63 54.60 12.22
C ILE A 22 -13.36 54.18 11.48
N GLY A 23 -12.69 53.14 12.00
CA GLY A 23 -11.59 52.48 11.30
C GLY A 23 -12.12 51.72 10.06
N HIS A 24 -11.66 52.09 8.87
CA HIS A 24 -11.94 51.34 7.66
C HIS A 24 -11.21 49.98 7.70
N CYS A 25 -11.93 48.90 7.99
CA CYS A 25 -11.44 47.55 7.73
C CYS A 25 -11.44 47.30 6.22
N ALA A 26 -10.27 47.37 5.59
CA ALA A 26 -10.07 46.85 4.25
C ALA A 26 -10.23 45.33 4.28
N ALA A 27 -11.28 44.81 3.64
CA ALA A 27 -11.46 43.37 3.49
C ALA A 27 -10.37 42.83 2.56
N VAL A 28 -9.42 42.07 3.12
CA VAL A 28 -8.45 41.31 2.33
C VAL A 28 -9.21 40.18 1.65
N ALA A 29 -9.43 40.30 0.34
CA ALA A 29 -10.00 39.24 -0.47
C ALA A 29 -9.03 38.05 -0.47
N ILE A 30 -9.45 36.94 0.14
CA ILE A 30 -8.77 35.65 -0.06
C ILE A 30 -9.06 35.24 -1.51
N PRO A 31 -8.05 35.02 -2.36
CA PRO A 31 -8.29 34.61 -3.73
C PRO A 31 -8.96 33.23 -3.72
N GLU A 32 -10.10 33.11 -4.41
CA GLU A 32 -10.69 31.79 -4.68
C GLU A 32 -9.71 30.97 -5.50
N THR A 33 -9.09 29.98 -4.86
CA THR A 33 -8.23 29.02 -5.55
C THR A 33 -9.10 28.17 -6.46
N SER A 34 -9.18 28.52 -7.74
CA SER A 34 -9.82 27.68 -8.73
C SER A 34 -9.14 26.32 -8.72
N ALA A 35 -9.95 25.26 -8.58
CA ALA A 35 -9.46 23.90 -8.63
C ALA A 35 -8.94 23.62 -10.04
N GLN A 36 -7.63 23.76 -10.24
CA GLN A 36 -6.98 23.38 -11.48
C GLN A 36 -7.24 21.89 -11.71
N THR A 37 -7.91 21.57 -12.81
CA THR A 37 -8.01 20.20 -13.31
C THR A 37 -6.58 19.70 -13.51
N PRO A 38 -6.16 18.58 -12.89
CA PRO A 38 -4.80 18.09 -13.05
C PRO A 38 -4.51 17.82 -14.53
N ASP A 39 -3.32 18.20 -14.98
CA ASP A 39 -2.90 18.05 -16.37
C ASP A 39 -3.03 16.58 -16.81
N ALA A 40 -3.70 16.34 -17.93
CA ALA A 40 -3.87 15.01 -18.50
C ALA A 40 -2.53 14.35 -18.86
N SER A 41 -1.45 15.12 -18.97
CA SER A 41 -0.07 14.60 -19.12
C SER A 41 0.45 13.82 -17.91
N ALA A 42 -0.16 13.96 -16.72
CA ALA A 42 0.33 13.38 -15.47
C ALA A 42 -0.21 11.96 -15.13
N TYR A 43 -1.10 11.41 -15.97
CA TYR A 43 -1.64 10.06 -15.78
C TYR A 43 -0.74 8.98 -16.41
N PRO A 44 -0.56 7.79 -15.81
CA PRO A 44 0.38 6.80 -16.33
C PRO A 44 0.05 6.27 -17.74
N THR A 45 1.04 6.35 -18.63
CA THR A 45 0.98 5.76 -19.97
C THR A 45 0.93 4.23 -19.89
N ALA A 46 0.00 3.61 -20.61
CA ALA A 46 -0.08 2.15 -20.75
C ALA A 46 1.02 1.61 -21.69
N ASP A 47 1.64 0.51 -21.30
CA ASP A 47 2.56 -0.27 -22.14
C ASP A 47 1.85 -1.42 -22.87
N ALA A 48 1.48 -1.17 -24.13
CA ALA A 48 0.80 -2.16 -24.97
C ALA A 48 1.66 -3.42 -25.25
N THR A 49 2.99 -3.35 -25.23
CA THR A 49 3.84 -4.55 -25.46
C THR A 49 3.84 -5.47 -24.24
N LEU A 50 3.64 -4.90 -23.05
CA LEU A 50 3.36 -5.67 -21.83
C LEU A 50 1.87 -6.04 -21.70
N GLY A 51 1.01 -5.62 -22.62
CA GLY A 51 -0.42 -5.93 -22.61
C GLY A 51 -1.24 -5.09 -21.63
N GLU A 52 -0.76 -3.87 -21.31
CA GLU A 52 -1.63 -2.85 -20.71
C GLU A 52 -2.58 -2.25 -21.77
N VAL A 53 -3.81 -1.95 -21.35
CA VAL A 53 -4.81 -1.26 -22.16
C VAL A 53 -5.52 -0.23 -21.27
N LEU A 54 -5.61 1.02 -21.73
CA LEU A 54 -6.36 2.05 -21.01
C LEU A 54 -7.86 1.84 -21.16
N PHE A 55 -8.60 1.99 -20.06
CA PHE A 55 -10.06 2.09 -20.12
C PHE A 55 -10.49 3.47 -20.64
N PRO A 56 -11.65 3.59 -21.32
CA PRO A 56 -12.24 4.90 -21.62
C PRO A 56 -12.41 5.72 -20.33
N ASN A 57 -11.95 6.97 -20.33
CA ASN A 57 -12.04 7.91 -19.19
C ASN A 57 -11.33 7.44 -17.89
N GLU A 58 -10.34 6.55 -17.98
CA GLU A 58 -9.67 5.96 -16.80
C GLU A 58 -9.09 7.00 -15.81
N SER A 59 -8.45 8.06 -16.32
CA SER A 59 -7.91 9.15 -15.50
C SER A 59 -8.99 9.93 -14.74
N SER A 60 -10.12 10.23 -15.39
CA SER A 60 -11.27 10.88 -14.75
C SER A 60 -11.89 9.99 -13.67
N MET A 61 -11.94 8.67 -13.89
CA MET A 61 -12.39 7.73 -12.85
C MET A 61 -11.41 7.65 -11.69
N ALA A 62 -10.10 7.65 -11.96
CA ALA A 62 -9.07 7.67 -10.91
C ALA A 62 -9.26 8.87 -9.96
N GLU A 63 -9.52 10.06 -10.50
CA GLU A 63 -9.79 11.25 -9.69
C GLU A 63 -11.14 11.21 -8.99
N GLN A 64 -12.21 10.72 -9.64
CA GLN A 64 -13.50 10.54 -8.97
C GLN A 64 -13.43 9.54 -7.79
N ILE A 65 -12.60 8.51 -7.89
CA ILE A 65 -12.31 7.58 -6.78
C ILE A 65 -11.49 8.30 -5.70
N SER A 66 -10.46 9.05 -6.10
CA SER A 66 -9.56 9.77 -5.18
C SER A 66 -10.34 10.76 -4.30
N LEU A 67 -11.26 11.52 -4.91
CA LEU A 67 -12.16 12.47 -4.23
C LEU A 67 -13.16 11.78 -3.30
N ALA A 68 -13.83 10.70 -3.74
CA ALA A 68 -14.80 9.97 -2.91
C ALA A 68 -14.15 9.34 -1.66
N ILE A 69 -12.87 8.97 -1.75
CA ILE A 69 -12.07 8.51 -0.61
C ILE A 69 -11.65 9.69 0.27
N GLU A 70 -11.22 10.82 -0.30
CA GLU A 70 -10.94 12.06 0.45
C GLU A 70 -12.14 12.50 1.29
N ASP A 71 -13.33 12.59 0.70
CA ASP A 71 -14.59 12.92 1.40
C ASP A 71 -14.87 11.96 2.55
N THR A 72 -14.56 10.68 2.36
CA THR A 72 -14.72 9.65 3.39
C THR A 72 -13.74 9.83 4.53
N ILE A 73 -12.46 10.09 4.26
CA ILE A 73 -11.47 10.36 5.31
C ILE A 73 -11.84 11.63 6.09
N ARG A 74 -12.26 12.69 5.41
CA ARG A 74 -12.64 13.97 6.03
C ARG A 74 -13.90 13.89 6.89
N ARG A 75 -14.84 13.01 6.54
CA ARG A 75 -16.06 12.75 7.32
C ARG A 75 -15.81 11.81 8.50
N ASP A 76 -15.02 10.76 8.29
CA ASP A 76 -14.86 9.67 9.25
C ASP A 76 -13.78 9.97 10.33
N TYR A 77 -12.91 10.98 10.12
CA TYR A 77 -11.85 11.38 11.07
C TYR A 77 -11.84 12.88 11.41
N ALA A 78 -11.60 13.20 12.68
CA ALA A 78 -11.32 14.56 13.14
C ALA A 78 -9.89 15.02 12.76
N PRO A 79 -9.62 16.34 12.66
CA PRO A 79 -8.26 16.87 12.53
C PRO A 79 -7.30 16.30 13.61
N GLY A 80 -6.07 16.01 13.23
CA GLY A 80 -5.08 15.33 14.08
C GLY A 80 -5.25 13.81 14.22
N SER A 81 -6.35 13.22 13.72
CA SER A 81 -6.68 11.80 13.90
C SER A 81 -6.81 10.98 12.61
N ALA A 82 -6.57 11.59 11.45
CA ALA A 82 -6.80 10.98 10.14
C ALA A 82 -5.89 9.75 9.94
N ARG A 83 -6.51 8.61 9.63
CA ARG A 83 -5.82 7.37 9.23
C ARG A 83 -6.01 7.10 7.74
N ARG A 84 -5.52 5.95 7.29
CA ARG A 84 -5.74 5.45 5.92
C ARG A 84 -7.20 4.96 5.79
N ASP A 85 -7.78 5.14 4.61
CA ASP A 85 -9.12 4.65 4.25
C ASP A 85 -9.23 3.12 4.35
N ALA A 86 -8.22 2.43 3.86
CA ALA A 86 -7.99 1.01 3.98
C ALA A 86 -6.65 0.78 4.70
N HIS A 87 -6.54 -0.35 5.39
CA HIS A 87 -5.41 -0.63 6.26
C HIS A 87 -5.06 0.40 7.37
N PRO A 88 -6.03 1.04 8.07
CA PRO A 88 -5.73 1.94 9.19
C PRO A 88 -5.08 1.21 10.39
N LYS A 89 -5.55 0.01 10.75
CA LYS A 89 -5.04 -0.74 11.91
C LYS A 89 -3.69 -1.40 11.59
N ALA A 90 -2.62 -0.90 12.21
CA ALA A 90 -1.27 -1.46 12.11
C ALA A 90 -0.96 -2.46 13.23
N HIS A 91 -0.33 -3.58 12.88
CA HIS A 91 0.26 -4.52 13.84
C HIS A 91 1.64 -4.07 14.30
N GLY A 92 2.36 -3.36 13.43
CA GLY A 92 3.66 -2.76 13.73
C GLY A 92 4.33 -2.24 12.45
N CYS A 93 5.27 -1.31 12.62
CA CYS A 93 6.31 -1.06 11.64
C CYS A 93 7.63 -1.55 12.22
N VAL A 94 8.34 -2.41 11.48
CA VAL A 94 9.56 -3.07 11.94
C VAL A 94 10.71 -2.75 10.99
N LYS A 95 11.93 -2.64 11.53
CA LYS A 95 13.16 -2.55 10.75
C LYS A 95 13.47 -3.93 10.15
N ALA A 96 14.03 -3.96 8.96
CA ALA A 96 14.41 -5.18 8.26
C ALA A 96 15.61 -4.94 7.33
N GLU A 97 16.23 -6.02 6.89
CA GLU A 97 17.21 -6.06 5.81
C GLU A 97 16.62 -6.85 4.64
N PHE A 98 16.78 -6.32 3.43
CA PHE A 98 16.41 -6.96 2.17
C PHE A 98 17.69 -7.31 1.43
N ALA A 99 18.14 -8.56 1.51
CA ALA A 99 19.38 -9.04 0.91
C ALA A 99 19.09 -9.79 -0.40
N VAL A 100 19.47 -9.21 -1.53
CA VAL A 100 19.32 -9.83 -2.86
C VAL A 100 20.27 -11.03 -2.97
N ALA A 101 19.79 -12.14 -3.52
CA ALA A 101 20.58 -13.35 -3.67
C ALA A 101 21.88 -13.08 -4.44
N ALA A 102 22.99 -13.73 -4.04
CA ALA A 102 24.31 -13.54 -4.64
C ALA A 102 24.39 -13.97 -6.12
N SER A 103 23.42 -14.76 -6.59
CA SER A 103 23.23 -15.11 -7.99
C SER A 103 21.74 -15.12 -8.34
N LEU A 104 21.41 -14.56 -9.51
CA LEU A 104 20.06 -14.55 -10.07
C LEU A 104 20.12 -14.89 -11.57
N PRO A 105 19.05 -15.45 -12.16
CA PRO A 105 18.89 -15.49 -13.62
C PRO A 105 19.01 -14.07 -14.19
N LYS A 106 19.74 -13.91 -15.30
CA LYS A 106 20.00 -12.58 -15.91
C LYS A 106 18.73 -11.76 -16.14
N SER A 107 17.64 -12.42 -16.55
CA SER A 107 16.32 -11.81 -16.78
C SER A 107 15.61 -11.31 -15.53
N LEU A 108 16.14 -11.55 -14.32
CA LEU A 108 15.61 -11.02 -13.07
C LEU A 108 16.52 -9.91 -12.47
N VAL A 109 17.68 -9.64 -13.08
CA VAL A 109 18.65 -8.65 -12.59
C VAL A 109 18.29 -7.25 -13.11
N HIS A 110 17.25 -6.67 -12.51
CA HIS A 110 16.78 -5.33 -12.86
C HIS A 110 16.38 -4.52 -11.61
N GLY A 111 16.54 -3.19 -11.69
CA GLY A 111 16.13 -2.26 -10.65
C GLY A 111 16.85 -2.52 -9.32
N VAL A 112 16.12 -2.92 -8.28
CA VAL A 112 16.69 -3.24 -6.95
C VAL A 112 17.17 -4.69 -6.83
N PHE A 113 16.96 -5.55 -7.83
CA PHE A 113 17.42 -6.94 -7.78
C PHE A 113 18.85 -7.08 -8.30
N ILE A 114 19.77 -6.32 -7.70
CA ILE A 114 21.21 -6.35 -7.99
C ILE A 114 21.86 -7.42 -7.10
N PRO A 115 22.42 -8.52 -7.67
CA PRO A 115 22.94 -9.65 -6.88
C PRO A 115 23.92 -9.24 -5.78
N GLY A 116 23.72 -9.78 -4.57
CA GLY A 116 24.55 -9.49 -3.40
C GLY A 116 24.35 -8.11 -2.76
N THR A 117 23.43 -7.29 -3.26
CA THR A 117 23.10 -5.99 -2.64
C THR A 117 22.14 -6.18 -1.47
N THR A 118 22.40 -5.50 -0.35
CA THR A 118 21.50 -5.47 0.82
C THR A 118 20.99 -4.06 1.03
N TYR A 119 19.66 -3.92 1.18
CA TYR A 119 19.01 -2.66 1.52
C TYR A 119 18.45 -2.71 2.94
N SER A 120 18.65 -1.64 3.71
CA SER A 120 17.84 -1.40 4.91
C SER A 120 16.38 -1.18 4.51
N ALA A 121 15.43 -1.60 5.34
CA ALA A 121 14.02 -1.51 5.03
C ALA A 121 13.14 -1.26 6.25
N TRP A 122 11.98 -0.64 6.02
CA TRP A 122 10.86 -0.57 6.95
C TRP A 122 9.69 -1.41 6.44
N ILE A 123 9.11 -2.26 7.29
CA ILE A 123 7.99 -3.14 6.94
C ILE A 123 6.80 -2.83 7.85
N ARG A 124 5.65 -2.44 7.27
CA ARG A 124 4.38 -2.23 7.98
C ARG A 124 3.44 -3.40 7.78
N PHE A 125 3.04 -4.04 8.88
CA PHE A 125 1.99 -5.06 8.91
C PHE A 125 0.64 -4.45 9.34
N SER A 126 -0.47 -4.90 8.75
CA SER A 126 -1.80 -4.31 8.99
C SER A 126 -2.96 -5.25 8.72
N ASN A 127 -4.13 -4.95 9.29
CA ASN A 127 -5.43 -5.43 8.79
C ASN A 127 -5.85 -4.60 7.57
N GLY A 128 -6.87 -5.02 6.81
CA GLY A 128 -7.32 -4.34 5.59
C GLY A 128 -8.56 -3.47 5.77
N ASN A 129 -9.46 -3.89 6.67
CA ASN A 129 -10.75 -3.23 6.89
C ASN A 129 -10.61 -1.77 7.36
N LYS A 130 -11.56 -0.91 6.94
CA LYS A 130 -11.60 0.53 7.28
C LYS A 130 -11.84 0.83 8.77
N ASP A 131 -12.40 -0.11 9.53
CA ASP A 131 -12.54 0.02 10.98
C ASP A 131 -11.20 -0.24 11.68
N ALA A 132 -10.57 0.83 12.17
CA ALA A 132 -9.30 0.78 12.89
C ALA A 132 -9.39 0.04 14.24
N THR A 133 -10.58 -0.12 14.82
CA THR A 133 -10.82 -0.80 16.11
C THR A 133 -11.11 -2.29 15.97
N ARG A 134 -11.33 -2.75 14.73
CA ARG A 134 -11.79 -4.11 14.43
C ARG A 134 -10.86 -5.18 15.01
N ALA A 135 -11.45 -6.11 15.77
CA ALA A 135 -10.72 -7.21 16.39
C ALA A 135 -10.09 -8.14 15.34
N ASP A 136 -8.82 -8.48 15.52
CA ASP A 136 -7.98 -9.21 14.56
C ASP A 136 -8.52 -10.60 14.20
N ILE A 137 -9.30 -11.21 15.10
CA ILE A 137 -9.83 -12.57 14.95
C ILE A 137 -10.94 -12.66 13.91
N LYS A 138 -11.55 -11.52 13.58
CA LYS A 138 -12.48 -11.40 12.46
C LYS A 138 -11.68 -11.51 11.16
N GLY A 139 -12.16 -12.31 10.20
CA GLY A 139 -11.51 -12.49 8.90
C GLY A 139 -11.23 -11.15 8.21
N ASP A 140 -10.11 -11.03 7.50
CA ASP A 140 -9.72 -9.79 6.81
C ASP A 140 -8.57 -10.03 5.82
N ALA A 141 -8.42 -9.12 4.85
CA ALA A 141 -7.14 -8.92 4.20
C ALA A 141 -6.09 -8.52 5.24
N ARG A 142 -4.86 -8.99 5.08
CA ARG A 142 -3.71 -8.55 5.88
C ARG A 142 -2.70 -7.92 4.94
N GLY A 143 -2.25 -6.72 5.25
CA GLY A 143 -1.28 -5.97 4.44
C GLY A 143 0.15 -6.14 4.93
N MET A 144 1.09 -6.16 3.99
CA MET A 144 2.53 -6.00 4.20
C MET A 144 3.01 -4.93 3.22
N ALA A 145 3.45 -3.78 3.74
CA ALA A 145 4.09 -2.74 2.94
C ALA A 145 5.56 -2.67 3.31
N ILE A 146 6.44 -2.77 2.30
CA ILE A 146 7.90 -2.72 2.45
C ILE A 146 8.37 -1.41 1.83
N LYS A 147 9.23 -0.68 2.53
CA LYS A 147 9.95 0.49 2.03
C LYS A 147 11.44 0.21 2.13
N LEU A 148 12.09 -0.04 1.00
CA LEU A 148 13.55 -0.11 0.90
C LEU A 148 14.14 1.31 1.02
N LEU A 149 15.27 1.41 1.71
CA LEU A 149 16.05 2.63 1.91
C LEU A 149 17.27 2.64 0.99
N ASP A 150 17.84 3.82 0.81
CA ASP A 150 19.09 4.07 0.08
C ASP A 150 19.13 3.49 -1.34
N VAL A 151 17.97 3.46 -1.99
CA VAL A 151 17.80 3.09 -3.40
C VAL A 151 18.03 4.34 -4.27
N PRO A 152 19.16 4.48 -4.98
CA PRO A 152 19.44 5.65 -5.83
C PRO A 152 18.58 5.68 -7.09
N GLY A 153 18.68 6.75 -7.89
CA GLY A 153 18.02 6.90 -9.19
C GLY A 153 16.58 7.43 -9.14
N LYS A 154 16.18 8.18 -10.19
CA LYS A 154 14.86 8.84 -10.27
C LYS A 154 13.71 7.85 -10.12
N LYS A 155 12.67 8.23 -9.36
CA LYS A 155 11.45 7.44 -9.14
C LYS A 155 10.35 7.84 -10.14
N LEU A 156 9.33 7.02 -10.26
CA LEU A 156 8.14 7.29 -11.08
C LEU A 156 7.16 8.31 -10.46
N LEU A 157 7.46 8.84 -9.27
CA LEU A 157 6.73 9.94 -8.65
C LEU A 157 7.64 11.17 -8.57
N ASP A 158 7.32 12.21 -9.34
CA ASP A 158 8.10 13.47 -9.36
C ASP A 158 8.02 14.27 -8.05
N ALA A 159 6.99 14.02 -7.23
CA ALA A 159 6.74 14.73 -5.98
C ALA A 159 7.89 14.63 -4.94
N VAL A 160 8.85 13.72 -5.14
CA VAL A 160 10.07 13.65 -4.34
C VAL A 160 11.28 13.27 -5.22
N ASP A 161 11.72 14.18 -6.08
CA ASP A 161 12.89 14.01 -6.98
C ASP A 161 14.22 13.63 -6.26
N GLN A 162 14.27 13.71 -4.93
CA GLN A 162 15.40 13.27 -4.08
C GLN A 162 15.09 12.06 -3.18
N ALA A 163 13.96 11.37 -3.34
CA ALA A 163 13.67 10.21 -2.51
C ALA A 163 14.51 8.99 -2.89
N THR A 164 15.35 8.56 -1.95
CA THR A 164 16.18 7.35 -2.06
C THR A 164 15.44 6.08 -1.60
N THR A 165 14.13 5.95 -1.86
CA THR A 165 13.35 4.79 -1.40
C THR A 165 12.67 4.01 -2.53
N GLN A 166 12.29 2.75 -2.26
CA GLN A 166 11.40 1.99 -3.13
C GLN A 166 10.36 1.22 -2.32
N ASP A 167 9.09 1.32 -2.71
CA ASP A 167 7.96 0.70 -2.02
C ASP A 167 7.45 -0.55 -2.74
N PHE A 168 7.20 -1.60 -1.97
CA PHE A 168 6.40 -2.76 -2.39
C PHE A 168 5.17 -2.87 -1.50
N ILE A 169 3.98 -2.93 -2.11
CA ILE A 169 2.71 -3.06 -1.39
C ILE A 169 2.11 -4.44 -1.69
N LEU A 170 1.93 -5.24 -0.65
CA LEU A 170 1.42 -6.60 -0.74
C LEU A 170 0.23 -6.83 0.20
N ILE A 171 -0.67 -7.74 -0.17
CA ILE A 171 -1.77 -8.22 0.67
C ILE A 171 -1.80 -9.74 0.73
N SER A 172 -2.48 -10.30 1.72
CA SER A 172 -2.54 -11.75 1.97
C SER A 172 -3.44 -12.54 1.01
N HIS A 173 -3.63 -12.09 -0.24
CA HIS A 173 -4.44 -12.76 -1.27
C HIS A 173 -3.82 -12.58 -2.67
N PRO A 174 -3.78 -13.60 -3.55
CA PRO A 174 -3.08 -13.53 -4.84
C PRO A 174 -3.82 -12.76 -5.95
N VAL A 175 -5.13 -12.54 -5.80
CA VAL A 175 -5.99 -11.82 -6.76
C VAL A 175 -6.85 -10.75 -6.09
N PHE A 176 -7.18 -9.69 -6.82
CA PHE A 176 -8.01 -8.58 -6.35
C PHE A 176 -9.48 -8.76 -6.76
N PHE A 177 -10.40 -8.08 -6.08
CA PHE A 177 -11.84 -8.25 -6.28
C PHE A 177 -12.44 -7.34 -7.36
N ALA A 178 -11.65 -6.44 -7.95
CA ALA A 178 -12.06 -5.57 -9.06
C ALA A 178 -10.92 -5.47 -10.09
N ASN A 179 -11.28 -5.37 -11.38
CA ASN A 179 -10.37 -5.11 -12.49
C ASN A 179 -10.98 -4.14 -13.52
N ASP A 180 -12.06 -3.45 -13.14
CA ASP A 180 -12.78 -2.47 -13.95
C ASP A 180 -12.92 -1.17 -13.13
N PRO A 181 -12.52 0.00 -13.69
CA PRO A 181 -12.50 1.26 -12.97
C PRO A 181 -13.90 1.83 -12.70
N ASN A 182 -14.89 1.58 -13.56
CA ASN A 182 -16.27 2.03 -13.34
C ASN A 182 -16.88 1.28 -12.15
N ARG A 183 -16.73 -0.05 -12.15
CA ARG A 183 -17.18 -0.92 -11.06
C ARG A 183 -16.51 -0.60 -9.75
N TYR A 184 -15.20 -0.30 -9.78
CA TYR A 184 -14.47 0.10 -8.59
C TYR A 184 -14.92 1.47 -8.06
N LEU A 185 -15.22 2.44 -8.95
CA LEU A 185 -15.81 3.72 -8.55
C LEU A 185 -17.21 3.56 -7.94
N SER A 186 -18.09 2.74 -8.52
CA SER A 186 -19.41 2.43 -7.93
C SER A 186 -19.26 1.82 -6.54
N LEU A 187 -18.41 0.79 -6.40
CA LEU A 187 -18.13 0.13 -5.12
C LEU A 187 -17.67 1.12 -4.04
N ILE A 188 -16.78 2.06 -4.38
CA ILE A 188 -16.26 3.07 -3.45
C ILE A 188 -17.36 4.06 -3.05
N ARG A 189 -18.20 4.50 -3.99
CA ARG A 189 -19.34 5.39 -3.71
C ARG A 189 -20.39 4.70 -2.84
N ASP A 190 -20.81 3.49 -3.21
CA ASP A 190 -21.86 2.78 -2.49
C ASP A 190 -21.36 2.32 -1.10
N GLY A 191 -20.10 1.87 -0.98
CA GLY A 191 -19.46 1.49 0.29
C GLY A 191 -19.07 2.66 1.23
N SER A 192 -19.07 3.90 0.73
CA SER A 192 -18.90 5.12 1.55
C SER A 192 -20.23 5.76 1.96
N SER A 193 -21.31 5.54 1.21
CA SER A 193 -22.62 6.16 1.45
C SER A 193 -23.30 5.77 2.79
N GLY A 194 -23.00 4.59 3.33
CA GLY A 194 -23.70 4.02 4.49
C GLY A 194 -25.17 3.63 4.24
N GLY A 195 -25.70 3.81 3.03
CA GLY A 195 -27.11 3.58 2.71
C GLY A 195 -27.44 2.11 2.47
N VAL A 196 -28.63 1.68 2.88
CA VAL A 196 -29.12 0.30 2.64
C VAL A 196 -29.22 -0.01 1.14
N PHE A 197 -29.79 0.89 0.34
CA PHE A 197 -29.90 0.71 -1.12
C PHE A 197 -28.55 0.61 -1.83
N ALA A 198 -27.55 1.36 -1.37
CA ALA A 198 -26.18 1.29 -1.86
C ALA A 198 -25.51 -0.03 -1.46
N THR A 199 -25.70 -0.46 -0.21
CA THR A 199 -25.18 -1.76 0.28
C THR A 199 -25.73 -2.94 -0.54
N LEU A 200 -26.97 -2.84 -1.03
CA LEU A 200 -27.59 -3.84 -1.91
C LEU A 200 -27.03 -3.84 -3.34
N ARG A 201 -26.31 -2.80 -3.79
CA ARG A 201 -25.67 -2.71 -5.11
C ARG A 201 -24.26 -3.32 -5.16
N ILE A 202 -23.55 -3.34 -4.03
CA ILE A 202 -22.18 -3.90 -3.91
C ILE A 202 -22.00 -5.29 -4.59
N PRO A 203 -22.94 -6.25 -4.51
CA PRO A 203 -22.84 -7.52 -5.24
C PRO A 203 -22.84 -7.38 -6.76
N PHE A 204 -23.54 -6.38 -7.30
CA PHE A 204 -23.60 -6.07 -8.73
C PHE A 204 -22.34 -5.32 -9.20
N ASP A 205 -21.82 -4.39 -8.39
CA ASP A 205 -20.57 -3.66 -8.67
C ASP A 205 -19.38 -4.64 -8.79
N LEU A 206 -19.24 -5.56 -7.84
CA LEU A 206 -18.19 -6.57 -7.85
C LEU A 206 -18.42 -7.66 -8.91
N GLY A 207 -19.67 -7.91 -9.28
CA GLY A 207 -20.10 -9.11 -9.99
C GLY A 207 -19.80 -10.40 -9.23
N PHE A 208 -20.23 -11.54 -9.77
CA PHE A 208 -20.09 -12.84 -9.08
C PHE A 208 -18.64 -13.19 -8.73
N ARG A 209 -17.70 -13.03 -9.67
CA ARG A 209 -16.28 -13.33 -9.45
C ARG A 209 -15.66 -12.42 -8.38
N GLY A 210 -15.95 -11.12 -8.43
CA GLY A 210 -15.42 -10.13 -7.48
C GLY A 210 -15.97 -10.34 -6.09
N LEU A 211 -17.27 -10.65 -5.97
CA LEU A 211 -17.92 -10.98 -4.70
C LEU A 211 -17.28 -12.22 -4.06
N MET A 212 -17.00 -13.27 -4.85
CA MET A 212 -16.34 -14.48 -4.35
C MET A 212 -14.89 -14.22 -3.91
N ILE A 213 -14.14 -13.37 -4.62
CA ILE A 213 -12.79 -12.97 -4.21
C ILE A 213 -12.83 -12.09 -2.95
N ALA A 214 -13.72 -11.10 -2.89
CA ALA A 214 -13.92 -10.23 -1.75
C ALA A 214 -14.29 -11.04 -0.49
N ARG A 215 -15.21 -12.01 -0.62
CA ARG A 215 -15.59 -12.92 0.47
C ARG A 215 -14.42 -13.79 0.92
N LYS A 216 -13.64 -14.38 0.01
CA LYS A 216 -12.44 -15.18 0.36
C LYS A 216 -11.43 -14.32 1.14
N THR A 217 -11.07 -13.15 0.59
CA THR A 217 -10.19 -12.17 1.22
C THR A 217 -10.68 -11.74 2.61
N ALA A 218 -11.94 -11.31 2.72
CA ALA A 218 -12.55 -10.86 3.99
C ALA A 218 -12.86 -11.98 4.99
N SER A 219 -12.68 -13.25 4.62
CA SER A 219 -12.81 -14.39 5.53
C SER A 219 -11.46 -14.90 6.06
N LYS A 220 -10.33 -14.41 5.53
CA LYS A 220 -9.00 -14.93 5.87
C LYS A 220 -8.58 -14.57 7.30
N THR A 221 -8.18 -15.60 8.05
CA THR A 221 -7.51 -15.48 9.34
C THR A 221 -6.05 -15.93 9.19
N ILE A 222 -5.19 -15.43 10.07
CA ILE A 222 -3.76 -15.78 10.17
C ILE A 222 -3.41 -15.87 11.65
N SER A 223 -2.38 -16.62 12.04
CA SER A 223 -1.90 -16.67 13.43
C SER A 223 -0.87 -15.59 13.73
N ASN A 224 0.06 -15.38 12.80
CA ASN A 224 1.21 -14.48 12.96
C ASN A 224 1.48 -13.74 11.63
N PRO A 225 1.62 -12.39 11.62
CA PRO A 225 1.96 -11.63 10.41
C PRO A 225 3.26 -12.10 9.72
N LEU A 226 4.22 -12.63 10.48
CA LEU A 226 5.51 -13.11 9.96
C LEU A 226 5.44 -14.46 9.23
N GLN A 227 4.29 -15.14 9.30
CA GLN A 227 4.11 -16.51 8.81
C GLN A 227 3.11 -16.62 7.65
N THR A 228 2.24 -15.63 7.41
CA THR A 228 1.38 -15.64 6.22
C THR A 228 2.17 -15.27 4.96
N ARG A 229 1.76 -15.84 3.83
CA ARG A 229 2.16 -15.37 2.51
C ARG A 229 1.39 -14.08 2.13
N TYR A 230 2.09 -13.20 1.43
CA TYR A 230 1.61 -11.94 0.85
C TYR A 230 1.92 -11.91 -0.66
N TRP A 231 1.13 -11.16 -1.43
CA TRP A 231 1.27 -10.99 -2.87
C TRP A 231 1.07 -9.53 -3.25
N SER A 232 1.78 -9.06 -4.28
CA SER A 232 1.50 -7.77 -4.91
C SER A 232 0.10 -7.72 -5.50
N THR A 233 -0.49 -8.89 -5.80
CA THR A 233 -1.84 -9.12 -6.34
C THR A 233 -2.00 -8.67 -7.80
N VAL A 234 -1.49 -7.48 -8.08
CA VAL A 234 -1.42 -6.81 -9.38
C VAL A 234 -0.01 -6.94 -9.98
N PRO A 235 0.14 -6.90 -11.32
CA PRO A 235 1.42 -7.06 -12.00
C PRO A 235 2.26 -5.77 -12.01
N TYR A 236 3.56 -5.93 -12.22
CA TYR A 236 4.55 -4.87 -12.33
C TYR A 236 5.48 -5.18 -13.51
N GLN A 237 6.12 -4.16 -14.05
CA GLN A 237 7.24 -4.30 -14.96
C GLN A 237 8.45 -4.78 -14.17
N LEU A 238 9.30 -5.55 -14.84
CA LEU A 238 10.69 -5.78 -14.43
C LEU A 238 11.58 -5.50 -15.64
N GLY A 239 12.55 -4.58 -15.50
CA GLY A 239 13.43 -4.15 -16.59
C GLY A 239 12.99 -2.87 -17.30
N VAL A 240 13.78 -2.42 -18.29
CA VAL A 240 13.56 -1.17 -19.06
C VAL A 240 14.05 -1.35 -20.49
N GLY A 241 13.43 -0.68 -21.47
CA GLY A 241 13.73 -0.96 -22.88
C GLY A 241 13.19 -2.32 -23.31
N ASP A 242 13.81 -2.96 -24.29
CA ASP A 242 13.20 -4.11 -25.00
C ASP A 242 13.25 -5.44 -24.23
N ASP A 243 14.05 -5.55 -23.17
CA ASP A 243 14.14 -6.74 -22.31
C ASP A 243 13.09 -6.79 -21.18
N ARG A 244 12.33 -5.71 -21.02
CA ARG A 244 11.35 -5.56 -19.93
C ARG A 244 10.22 -6.58 -20.05
N GLN A 245 9.77 -7.08 -18.90
CA GLN A 245 8.73 -8.10 -18.80
C GLN A 245 7.70 -7.78 -17.72
N ALA A 246 6.54 -8.43 -17.77
CA ALA A 246 5.55 -8.37 -16.70
C ALA A 246 5.83 -9.45 -15.65
N VAL A 247 5.75 -9.08 -14.37
CA VAL A 247 5.95 -9.95 -13.20
C VAL A 247 4.87 -9.71 -12.15
N LYS A 248 4.65 -10.66 -11.23
CA LYS A 248 4.02 -10.41 -9.93
C LYS A 248 5.06 -10.60 -8.82
N TYR A 249 4.87 -9.93 -7.68
CA TYR A 249 5.72 -10.10 -6.51
C TYR A 249 4.98 -10.86 -5.40
N SER A 250 5.72 -11.56 -4.56
CA SER A 250 5.18 -12.24 -3.39
C SER A 250 6.21 -12.26 -2.25
N VAL A 251 5.75 -12.38 -1.02
CA VAL A 251 6.60 -12.63 0.14
C VAL A 251 6.02 -13.78 0.94
N ARG A 252 6.84 -14.76 1.32
CA ARG A 252 6.44 -15.90 2.17
C ARG A 252 7.43 -16.10 3.31
N SER A 253 6.99 -16.70 4.41
CA SER A 253 7.89 -17.05 5.51
C SER A 253 8.92 -18.11 5.09
N CYS A 254 10.12 -18.06 5.66
CA CYS A 254 11.08 -19.15 5.57
C CYS A 254 10.68 -20.35 6.46
N ALA A 255 9.78 -20.14 7.42
CA ALA A 255 9.32 -21.18 8.34
C ALA A 255 8.34 -22.15 7.64
N ALA A 256 8.59 -23.46 7.78
CA ALA A 256 7.69 -24.50 7.27
C ALA A 256 6.47 -24.74 8.19
N THR A 257 6.57 -24.36 9.47
CA THR A 257 5.53 -24.53 10.48
C THR A 257 4.86 -23.19 10.79
N LEU A 258 3.53 -23.21 10.90
CA LEU A 258 2.72 -22.06 11.31
C LEU A 258 2.35 -22.18 12.79
N ASP A 259 2.39 -21.07 13.51
CA ASP A 259 1.88 -20.96 14.88
C ASP A 259 0.36 -21.22 14.86
N PRO A 260 -0.22 -21.85 15.90
CA PRO A 260 -1.67 -21.94 16.02
C PRO A 260 -2.27 -20.57 16.36
N ILE A 261 -3.48 -20.28 15.87
CA ILE A 261 -4.25 -19.13 16.34
C ILE A 261 -4.58 -19.35 17.84
N PRO A 262 -4.36 -18.37 18.74
CA PRO A 262 -4.68 -18.51 20.15
C PRO A 262 -6.15 -18.87 20.38
N LYS A 263 -6.45 -19.76 21.34
CA LYS A 263 -7.83 -20.23 21.63
C LYS A 263 -8.77 -19.11 22.13
N LYS A 264 -8.22 -18.10 22.80
CA LYS A 264 -8.93 -16.90 23.29
C LYS A 264 -8.09 -15.66 22.93
N PRO A 265 -8.07 -15.26 21.64
CA PRO A 265 -7.24 -14.17 21.19
C PRO A 265 -7.83 -12.83 21.63
N GLY A 266 -6.99 -11.92 22.12
CA GLY A 266 -7.38 -10.53 22.36
C GLY A 266 -7.66 -9.79 21.04
N ASN A 267 -8.24 -8.58 21.13
CA ASN A 267 -8.61 -7.78 19.95
C ASN A 267 -7.41 -7.46 19.04
N ASP A 268 -6.19 -7.40 19.60
CA ASP A 268 -4.95 -7.04 18.91
C ASP A 268 -3.91 -8.18 18.93
N TYR A 269 -4.36 -9.44 18.92
CA TYR A 269 -3.43 -10.58 19.07
C TYR A 269 -2.39 -10.69 17.94
N LEU A 270 -2.60 -10.11 16.75
CA LEU A 270 -1.59 -10.15 15.68
C LEU A 270 -0.43 -9.21 15.96
N ARG A 271 -0.70 -8.06 16.61
CA ARG A 271 0.31 -7.20 17.21
C ARG A 271 1.03 -7.91 18.36
N GLY A 272 0.28 -8.65 19.19
CA GLY A 272 0.85 -9.49 20.25
C GLY A 272 1.79 -10.57 19.74
N ALA A 273 1.40 -11.31 18.69
CA ALA A 273 2.20 -12.34 18.05
C ALA A 273 3.47 -11.76 17.41
N LEU A 274 3.34 -10.67 16.64
CA LEU A 274 4.46 -9.97 16.02
C LEU A 274 5.49 -9.50 17.07
N ARG A 275 5.01 -8.96 18.21
CA ARG A 275 5.85 -8.56 19.34
C ARG A 275 6.58 -9.77 19.95
N ALA A 276 5.85 -10.82 20.31
CA ALA A 276 6.42 -12.00 20.96
C ALA A 276 7.49 -12.69 20.09
N SER A 277 7.28 -12.76 18.76
CA SER A 277 8.30 -13.26 17.83
C SER A 277 9.55 -12.38 17.82
N LEU A 278 9.40 -11.06 17.66
CA LEU A 278 10.54 -10.16 17.50
C LEU A 278 11.22 -9.75 18.82
N GLU A 279 10.63 -10.02 19.97
CA GLU A 279 11.31 -9.95 21.27
C GLU A 279 12.18 -11.20 21.51
N THR A 280 11.81 -12.35 20.92
CA THR A 280 12.51 -13.63 21.14
C THR A 280 13.58 -13.95 20.10
N GLY A 281 13.42 -13.53 18.84
CA GLY A 281 14.43 -13.76 17.82
C GLY A 281 14.20 -13.01 16.50
N ASP A 282 15.04 -13.31 15.52
CA ASP A 282 14.92 -12.83 14.16
C ASP A 282 13.82 -13.59 13.40
N ALA A 283 13.14 -12.92 12.48
CA ALA A 283 12.23 -13.56 11.53
C ALA A 283 12.80 -13.53 10.10
N CYS A 284 12.53 -14.59 9.34
CA CYS A 284 12.98 -14.77 7.97
C CYS A 284 11.79 -14.87 7.02
N MET A 285 11.82 -14.12 5.92
CA MET A 285 10.90 -14.26 4.80
C MET A 285 11.68 -14.27 3.48
N GLU A 286 11.14 -14.87 2.42
CA GLU A 286 11.68 -14.79 1.06
C GLU A 286 10.82 -13.81 0.24
N PHE A 287 11.45 -12.91 -0.51
CA PHE A 287 10.80 -12.13 -1.56
C PHE A 287 10.93 -12.87 -2.90
N LEU A 288 9.80 -13.04 -3.60
CA LEU A 288 9.69 -13.79 -4.84
C LEU A 288 9.23 -12.92 -6.00
N VAL A 289 9.73 -13.25 -7.19
CA VAL A 289 9.30 -12.73 -8.48
C VAL A 289 8.66 -13.85 -9.28
N GLN A 290 7.50 -13.59 -9.85
CA GLN A 290 6.75 -14.51 -10.71
C GLN A 290 6.68 -13.93 -12.14
N PRO A 291 7.57 -14.34 -13.06
CA PRO A 291 7.54 -13.94 -14.47
C PRO A 291 6.27 -14.36 -15.20
N ARG A 292 5.72 -13.49 -16.05
CA ARG A 292 4.61 -13.84 -16.93
C ARG A 292 5.08 -14.78 -18.06
N THR A 293 4.54 -16.00 -18.10
CA THR A 293 4.91 -17.02 -19.10
C THR A 293 3.96 -17.12 -20.29
N SER A 294 2.78 -16.50 -20.24
CA SER A 294 1.76 -16.60 -21.30
C SER A 294 0.95 -15.29 -21.46
N PRO A 295 0.54 -14.90 -22.69
CA PRO A 295 -0.40 -13.79 -22.89
C PRO A 295 -1.77 -13.97 -22.20
N ARG A 296 -2.15 -15.22 -21.87
CA ARG A 296 -3.39 -15.51 -21.10
C ARG A 296 -3.32 -14.99 -19.66
N MET A 297 -2.12 -14.76 -19.14
CA MET A 297 -1.90 -14.11 -17.85
C MET A 297 -2.03 -12.59 -18.04
N GLY A 298 -3.29 -12.14 -18.16
CA GLY A 298 -3.64 -10.75 -18.43
C GLY A 298 -3.03 -9.79 -17.40
N VAL A 299 -2.55 -8.64 -17.88
CA VAL A 299 -2.03 -7.57 -17.02
C VAL A 299 -3.16 -6.73 -16.43
N GLU A 300 -4.22 -6.49 -17.22
CA GLU A 300 -5.46 -5.86 -16.75
C GLU A 300 -6.30 -6.80 -15.86
N ASP A 301 -6.29 -8.12 -16.13
CA ASP A 301 -7.08 -9.08 -15.34
C ASP A 301 -6.39 -9.51 -14.03
N VAL A 302 -6.58 -8.68 -13.00
CA VAL A 302 -6.11 -8.95 -11.64
C VAL A 302 -7.06 -9.84 -10.81
N MET A 303 -8.13 -10.37 -11.41
CA MET A 303 -9.06 -11.34 -10.80
C MET A 303 -8.69 -12.79 -11.13
N THR A 304 -7.80 -13.01 -12.10
CA THR A 304 -7.20 -14.31 -12.43
C THR A 304 -5.83 -14.47 -11.78
N GLU A 305 -5.66 -15.58 -11.06
CA GLU A 305 -4.38 -15.96 -10.49
C GLU A 305 -3.47 -16.45 -11.61
N TRP A 306 -2.20 -16.07 -11.56
CA TRP A 306 -1.20 -16.66 -12.44
C TRP A 306 -0.76 -17.95 -11.74
N ASP A 307 -1.19 -19.10 -12.25
CA ASP A 307 -0.93 -20.39 -11.60
C ASP A 307 0.59 -20.66 -11.52
N GLU A 308 1.10 -21.06 -10.36
CA GLU A 308 2.54 -21.29 -10.16
C GLU A 308 3.07 -22.53 -10.90
N SER A 309 2.19 -23.40 -11.39
CA SER A 309 2.57 -24.49 -12.29
C SER A 309 2.85 -24.01 -13.73
N ASP A 310 2.15 -22.97 -14.19
CA ASP A 310 2.35 -22.33 -15.50
C ASP A 310 3.40 -21.20 -15.45
N ALA A 311 3.48 -20.48 -14.33
CA ALA A 311 4.43 -19.39 -14.06
C ALA A 311 5.04 -19.52 -12.66
N PRO A 312 6.16 -20.25 -12.52
CA PRO A 312 6.81 -20.44 -11.22
C PRO A 312 7.27 -19.13 -10.57
N SER A 313 7.13 -19.05 -9.24
CA SER A 313 7.70 -17.98 -8.42
C SER A 313 9.16 -18.32 -8.03
N TYR A 314 10.09 -17.40 -8.30
CA TYR A 314 11.51 -17.53 -7.99
C TYR A 314 11.88 -16.65 -6.78
N PRO A 315 12.53 -17.17 -5.72
CA PRO A 315 13.07 -16.33 -4.66
C PRO A 315 14.22 -15.47 -5.23
N VAL A 316 14.17 -14.15 -5.01
CA VAL A 316 15.20 -13.20 -5.47
C VAL A 316 15.94 -12.50 -4.33
N ALA A 317 15.34 -12.45 -3.14
CA ALA A 317 15.95 -11.86 -1.96
C ALA A 317 15.45 -12.55 -0.68
N SER A 318 16.30 -12.58 0.35
CA SER A 318 15.88 -12.86 1.72
C SER A 318 15.57 -11.56 2.45
N ILE A 319 14.53 -11.59 3.27
CA ILE A 319 14.14 -10.51 4.18
C ILE A 319 14.42 -11.01 5.60
N ARG A 320 15.39 -10.39 6.26
CA ARG A 320 15.67 -10.61 7.68
C ARG A 320 15.03 -9.48 8.49
N ILE A 321 14.15 -9.83 9.42
CA ILE A 321 13.57 -8.88 10.37
C ILE A 321 14.25 -9.17 11.72
N PRO A 322 15.25 -8.37 12.14
CA PRO A 322 16.01 -8.63 13.36
C PRO A 322 15.14 -8.57 14.61
N ARG A 323 15.55 -9.29 15.66
CA ARG A 323 15.03 -9.16 17.02
C ARG A 323 15.03 -7.68 17.45
N GLN A 324 13.87 -7.13 17.77
CA GLN A 324 13.69 -5.71 18.08
C GLN A 324 12.44 -5.42 18.91
N THR A 325 12.53 -4.42 19.78
CA THR A 325 11.36 -3.78 20.38
C THR A 325 10.84 -2.71 19.40
N PHE A 326 9.66 -2.94 18.80
CA PHE A 326 9.04 -1.98 17.86
C PHE A 326 7.82 -1.25 18.42
N ASP A 327 7.18 -1.78 19.48
CA ASP A 327 5.94 -1.24 20.03
C ASP A 327 6.22 -0.15 21.08
N THR A 328 6.79 0.97 20.63
CA THR A 328 6.99 2.19 21.43
C THR A 328 6.11 3.33 20.89
N PRO A 329 5.73 4.32 21.72
CA PRO A 329 4.92 5.46 21.25
C PRO A 329 5.53 6.18 20.04
N GLU A 330 6.85 6.34 20.00
CA GLU A 330 7.61 7.06 18.97
C GLU A 330 7.59 6.28 17.66
N GLN A 331 7.90 4.97 17.70
CA GLN A 331 7.89 4.11 16.51
C GLN A 331 6.46 3.88 16.00
N ASN A 332 5.45 3.94 16.88
CA ASN A 332 4.04 3.93 16.49
C ASN A 332 3.60 5.23 15.80
N ALA A 333 4.01 6.39 16.30
CA ALA A 333 3.76 7.68 15.67
C ALA A 333 4.44 7.77 14.30
N PHE A 334 5.71 7.36 14.21
CA PHE A 334 6.44 7.19 12.96
C PHE A 334 5.70 6.25 11.98
N CYS A 335 5.25 5.09 12.45
CA CYS A 335 4.55 4.09 11.64
C CYS A 335 3.21 4.61 11.09
N GLU A 336 2.50 5.43 11.87
CA GLU A 336 1.30 6.09 11.40
C GLU A 336 1.66 7.18 10.37
N ALA A 337 2.65 8.04 10.64
CA ALA A 337 3.08 9.09 9.72
C ALA A 337 3.57 8.55 8.36
N LEU A 338 4.31 7.43 8.35
CA LEU A 338 4.96 6.84 7.18
C LEU A 338 3.97 6.52 6.05
N SER A 339 4.25 7.03 4.84
CA SER A 339 3.48 6.73 3.64
C SER A 339 4.24 5.79 2.71
N PHE A 340 3.49 4.88 2.09
CA PHE A 340 3.98 3.95 1.08
C PHE A 340 3.13 4.12 -0.18
N ASN A 341 3.72 4.12 -1.37
CA ASN A 341 3.00 4.23 -2.64
C ASN A 341 3.62 3.29 -3.67
N PRO A 342 2.86 2.41 -4.36
CA PRO A 342 3.44 1.46 -5.32
C PRO A 342 4.17 2.12 -6.50
N TRP A 343 3.89 3.39 -6.80
CA TRP A 343 4.60 4.17 -7.82
C TRP A 343 5.89 4.83 -7.29
N HIS A 344 6.12 4.79 -5.98
CA HIS A 344 7.41 5.16 -5.40
C HIS A 344 8.42 4.03 -5.68
N ALA A 345 8.82 3.91 -6.93
CA ALA A 345 9.65 2.83 -7.44
C ALA A 345 10.54 3.34 -8.58
N LEU A 346 11.62 2.62 -8.85
CA LEU A 346 12.40 2.81 -10.07
C LEU A 346 11.56 2.49 -11.31
N PRO A 347 11.87 3.09 -12.49
CA PRO A 347 11.23 2.74 -13.76
C PRO A 347 11.28 1.24 -14.08
N ALA A 348 12.35 0.56 -13.65
CA ALA A 348 12.51 -0.88 -13.77
C ALA A 348 11.49 -1.71 -12.96
N HIS A 349 10.68 -1.08 -12.11
CA HIS A 349 9.59 -1.70 -11.33
C HIS A 349 8.24 -0.99 -11.55
N LYS A 350 8.01 -0.39 -12.73
CA LYS A 350 6.76 0.31 -13.07
C LYS A 350 5.52 -0.53 -12.74
N PRO A 351 4.58 -0.06 -11.92
CA PRO A 351 3.31 -0.76 -11.70
C PRO A 351 2.49 -0.86 -13.00
N LEU A 352 1.90 -2.03 -13.30
CA LEU A 352 1.17 -2.28 -14.55
C LEU A 352 -0.33 -2.59 -14.30
N GLY A 353 -1.16 -2.25 -15.28
CA GLY A 353 -2.60 -2.53 -15.28
C GLY A 353 -3.44 -1.45 -14.58
N VAL A 354 -4.72 -1.38 -14.92
CA VAL A 354 -5.68 -0.35 -14.50
C VAL A 354 -5.66 -0.14 -13.00
N MET A 355 -5.73 -1.21 -12.21
CA MET A 355 -5.74 -1.10 -10.75
C MET A 355 -4.47 -0.45 -10.21
N ASN A 356 -3.32 -0.59 -10.86
CA ASN A 356 -2.12 0.14 -10.50
C ASN A 356 -2.16 1.61 -10.93
N ARG A 357 -2.63 1.91 -12.14
CA ARG A 357 -2.73 3.30 -12.63
C ARG A 357 -3.70 4.12 -11.77
N LEU A 358 -4.86 3.55 -11.40
CA LEU A 358 -5.77 4.10 -10.39
C LEU A 358 -5.07 4.33 -9.03
N ARG A 359 -4.29 3.34 -8.56
CA ARG A 359 -3.56 3.43 -7.28
C ARG A 359 -2.54 4.57 -7.23
N LYS A 360 -2.00 5.06 -8.35
CA LYS A 360 -1.11 6.24 -8.36
C LYS A 360 -1.84 7.43 -7.72
N VAL A 361 -2.90 7.85 -8.38
CA VAL A 361 -3.74 9.02 -8.03
C VAL A 361 -4.32 8.85 -6.63
N ILE A 362 -4.89 7.68 -6.34
CA ILE A 362 -5.53 7.37 -5.06
C ILE A 362 -4.52 7.47 -3.89
N TYR A 363 -3.33 6.86 -4.01
CA TYR A 363 -2.35 6.86 -2.92
C TYR A 363 -1.69 8.24 -2.73
N GLU A 364 -1.46 8.99 -3.82
CA GLU A 364 -1.01 10.39 -3.74
C GLU A 364 -2.02 11.26 -2.98
N ARG A 365 -3.30 11.19 -3.38
CA ARG A 365 -4.42 11.91 -2.75
C ARG A 365 -4.59 11.58 -1.27
N ILE A 366 -4.69 10.29 -0.91
CA ILE A 366 -4.85 9.85 0.48
C ILE A 366 -3.67 10.30 1.36
N SER A 367 -2.44 10.22 0.85
CA SER A 367 -1.28 10.68 1.62
C SER A 367 -1.37 12.18 1.90
N GLN A 368 -1.63 13.00 0.88
CA GLN A 368 -1.75 14.45 1.00
C GLN A 368 -2.84 14.85 1.99
N VAL A 369 -4.05 14.27 1.87
CA VAL A 369 -5.19 14.55 2.74
C VAL A 369 -4.88 14.20 4.20
N ARG A 370 -4.35 13.01 4.43
CA ARG A 370 -4.04 12.50 5.77
C ARG A 370 -2.92 13.31 6.45
N HIS A 371 -1.88 13.66 5.70
CA HIS A 371 -0.78 14.50 6.19
C HIS A 371 -1.27 15.92 6.52
N ALA A 372 -2.07 16.53 5.64
CA ALA A 372 -2.67 17.84 5.86
C ALA A 372 -3.61 17.86 7.09
N MET A 373 -4.52 16.88 7.21
CA MET A 373 -5.43 16.75 8.35
C MET A 373 -4.69 16.52 9.68
N ASN A 374 -3.51 15.89 9.65
CA ASN A 374 -2.70 15.62 10.83
C ASN A 374 -1.64 16.68 11.13
N ALA A 375 -1.57 17.77 10.34
CA ALA A 375 -0.53 18.80 10.42
C ALA A 375 0.92 18.26 10.34
N VAL A 376 1.12 17.13 9.66
CA VAL A 376 2.43 16.52 9.41
C VAL A 376 2.89 16.91 8.00
N GLY A 377 4.06 17.55 7.86
CA GLY A 377 4.58 17.94 6.55
C GLY A 377 4.92 16.74 5.66
N MET A 378 4.74 16.88 4.33
CA MET A 378 4.99 15.82 3.33
C MET A 378 6.46 15.38 3.15
N ARG A 379 7.37 15.70 4.08
CA ARG A 379 8.76 15.21 3.98
C ARG A 379 8.74 13.69 4.11
N SER A 380 9.53 13.01 3.26
CA SER A 380 9.74 11.56 3.36
C SER A 380 10.03 11.22 4.81
N ALA A 381 9.15 10.45 5.45
CA ALA A 381 9.03 10.39 6.91
C ALA A 381 10.16 9.59 7.59
N ILE A 382 11.32 9.46 6.94
CA ILE A 382 12.51 8.75 7.40
C ILE A 382 13.57 9.80 7.78
N PRO A 383 13.83 10.02 9.08
CA PRO A 383 15.05 10.70 9.52
C PRO A 383 16.27 9.90 9.06
N LEU A 384 17.28 10.57 8.47
CA LEU A 384 18.50 9.91 7.99
C LEU A 384 19.22 9.08 9.08
N GLU A 385 19.07 9.46 10.35
CA GLU A 385 19.67 8.76 11.49
C GLU A 385 19.06 7.37 11.78
N SER A 386 18.00 6.97 11.07
CA SER A 386 17.32 5.68 11.28
C SER A 386 18.10 4.46 10.78
N ALA A 387 19.05 4.67 9.87
CA ALA A 387 19.67 3.62 9.04
C ALA A 387 20.97 3.01 9.61
N THR A 388 21.65 3.70 10.54
CA THR A 388 23.05 3.40 10.92
C THR A 388 23.24 2.35 12.02
N ALA A 389 22.18 1.72 12.52
CA ALA A 389 22.20 0.91 13.76
C ALA A 389 21.93 -0.61 13.59
N LEU A 390 22.27 -1.22 12.44
CA LEU A 390 22.06 -2.66 12.19
C LEU A 390 23.31 -3.47 11.81
N SER A 391 24.48 -2.84 11.63
CA SER A 391 25.70 -3.49 11.13
C SER A 391 26.49 -4.30 12.19
N THR A 392 25.85 -5.20 12.93
CA THR A 392 26.52 -6.17 13.82
C THR A 392 25.85 -7.55 13.85
N ALA A 393 25.56 -8.12 12.67
CA ALA A 393 25.11 -9.51 12.53
C ALA A 393 25.87 -10.24 11.42
N SER A 394 26.19 -11.52 11.65
CA SER A 394 26.88 -12.38 10.68
C SER A 394 26.09 -12.52 9.37
N PRO A 395 26.75 -12.69 8.21
CA PRO A 395 26.07 -12.76 6.92
C PRO A 395 25.10 -13.95 6.87
N PRO A 396 23.89 -13.77 6.27
CA PRO A 396 22.94 -14.85 6.09
C PRO A 396 23.52 -15.95 5.19
N GLN A 397 23.21 -17.21 5.49
CA GLN A 397 23.62 -18.34 4.65
C GLN A 397 23.01 -18.21 3.25
N ALA A 398 23.85 -18.34 2.23
CA ALA A 398 23.42 -18.17 0.84
C ALA A 398 22.40 -19.26 0.44
N ILE A 399 21.25 -18.83 -0.09
CA ILE A 399 20.26 -19.73 -0.68
C ILE A 399 20.84 -20.27 -1.99
N ALA A 400 21.34 -21.50 -1.97
CA ALA A 400 21.67 -22.23 -3.20
C ALA A 400 20.35 -22.64 -3.88
N VAL A 401 20.00 -21.98 -4.98
CA VAL A 401 18.85 -22.37 -5.83
C VAL A 401 19.23 -23.64 -6.59
N PRO A 402 18.61 -24.82 -6.32
CA PRO A 402 18.99 -26.05 -7.00
C PRO A 402 18.45 -26.05 -8.44
N PRO A 403 19.25 -26.46 -9.45
CA PRO A 403 18.75 -26.63 -10.80
C PRO A 403 17.79 -27.82 -10.85
N ARG A 404 16.50 -27.59 -11.15
CA ARG A 404 15.58 -28.68 -11.45
C ARG A 404 15.81 -29.15 -12.89
N HIS A 405 16.36 -30.35 -13.05
CA HIS A 405 16.39 -31.03 -14.34
C HIS A 405 14.98 -31.20 -14.88
N GLY A 406 14.70 -30.58 -16.03
CA GLY A 406 13.48 -30.84 -16.78
C GLY A 406 13.49 -32.27 -17.29
N ARG A 407 12.51 -33.09 -16.88
CA ARG A 407 12.21 -34.35 -17.58
C ARG A 407 11.55 -34.00 -18.91
N ILE A 408 12.36 -33.85 -19.94
CA ILE A 408 11.90 -33.98 -21.32
C ILE A 408 11.34 -35.40 -21.47
N ARG A 409 10.03 -35.53 -21.67
CA ARG A 409 9.44 -36.71 -22.27
C ARG A 409 9.32 -36.45 -23.77
N SER A 410 9.73 -37.42 -24.57
CA SER A 410 9.56 -37.42 -26.02
C SER A 410 9.58 -38.86 -26.51
N PRO A 411 8.85 -39.13 -27.60
CA PRO A 411 7.39 -39.02 -27.66
C PRO A 411 6.69 -40.17 -26.90
#